data_AF-A0A9E2AI33-F1
#
_entry.id   AF-A0A9E2AI33-F1
#
_cell.length_a   1.000
_cell.length_b   1.000
_cell.length_c   1.000
_cell.angle_alpha   90.00
_cell.angle_beta   90.00
_cell.angle_gamma   90.00
#
_symmetry.space_group_name_H-M   'P 1'
#
loop_
_entity.id
_entity.type
_entity.pdbx_description
1 polymer ?
#
loop_
_entity_poly.entity_id
_entity_poly.type
_entity_poly.pdbx_seq_one_letter_code
_entity_poly.pdbx_strand_id
1 'polypeptide(L)'
;MDQFRTTFQIADFEEPLTYHQSIFSIGSCFAEHMADRLKYFLFKVYSNPNGILYNPISLADSILKLLDRNIYQISDLIEHGGLWHSWDHHHSKSGTNPEELIQRMNDTVRVSAQNLENADVILVTFGTAFAYRYLATGQIVANCHKIPNTEFEKIRLQQNSIVGIWQDVLDRLFSANPKRQVIFTVSPIRHVKDGIVANQRSKAALLLSIEALFAQYPRVHYFPSYEIMMDDLRDYRFYTSDLIHPNKIALDYIWDLFKNTHIESATQSLMNEVDQLQKARGHRSMHPDSDAAKRFKDETEKKWVDFKSRYPFLNF
;
A
#
# COMPACT_ATOMS: atom_id res chain seq x y z
N MET A 1 -1.12 -35.31 -12.58
CA MET A 1 -0.55 -34.42 -11.53
C MET A 1 0.11 -33.30 -12.33
N ASP A 2 -0.69 -32.34 -12.80
CA ASP A 2 -0.30 -31.50 -13.96
C ASP A 2 -0.07 -30.04 -13.54
N GLN A 3 0.11 -29.80 -12.25
CA GLN A 3 0.31 -28.48 -11.69
C GLN A 3 1.67 -28.45 -10.97
N PHE A 4 2.69 -27.87 -11.61
CA PHE A 4 4.03 -27.66 -11.06
C PHE A 4 4.06 -26.50 -10.04
N ARG A 5 3.00 -26.36 -9.22
CA ARG A 5 2.80 -25.26 -8.28
C ARG A 5 2.26 -25.81 -6.97
N THR A 6 2.67 -25.18 -5.86
CA THR A 6 2.13 -25.47 -4.53
C THR A 6 1.13 -24.39 -4.17
N THR A 7 -0.09 -24.52 -4.68
CA THR A 7 -1.21 -23.64 -4.33
C THR A 7 -1.71 -23.96 -2.93
N PHE A 8 -2.23 -22.96 -2.22
CA PHE A 8 -2.87 -23.13 -0.92
C PHE A 8 -4.18 -22.34 -0.86
N GLN A 9 -5.07 -22.70 0.06
CA GLN A 9 -6.33 -21.99 0.26
C GLN A 9 -6.05 -20.71 1.05
N ILE A 10 -6.48 -19.58 0.48
CA ILE A 10 -6.51 -18.30 1.17
C ILE A 10 -7.90 -18.20 1.82
N ALA A 11 -7.94 -17.85 3.10
CA ALA A 11 -9.20 -17.66 3.80
C ALA A 11 -10.00 -16.52 3.16
N ASP A 12 -11.30 -16.72 3.02
CA ASP A 12 -12.20 -15.65 2.61
C ASP A 12 -12.25 -14.60 3.71
N PHE A 13 -12.29 -13.34 3.29
CA PHE A 13 -12.45 -12.21 4.21
C PHE A 13 -13.91 -12.13 4.65
N GLU A 14 -14.15 -12.23 5.96
CA GLU A 14 -15.51 -12.29 6.52
C GLU A 14 -16.35 -11.02 6.24
N GLU A 15 -15.70 -9.87 6.04
CA GLU A 15 -16.34 -8.60 5.71
C GLU A 15 -15.88 -8.08 4.34
N PRO A 16 -16.25 -8.76 3.24
CA PRO A 16 -15.71 -8.49 1.92
C PRO A 16 -15.95 -7.05 1.46
N LEU A 17 -14.98 -6.53 0.72
CA LEU A 17 -14.98 -5.15 0.23
C LEU A 17 -16.09 -4.90 -0.79
N THR A 18 -16.70 -3.72 -0.67
CA THR A 18 -17.69 -3.18 -1.61
C THR A 18 -17.36 -1.74 -1.99
N TYR A 19 -18.04 -1.19 -2.99
CA TYR A 19 -17.89 0.21 -3.39
C TYR A 19 -18.40 1.24 -2.36
N HIS A 20 -19.09 0.79 -1.32
CA HIS A 20 -19.62 1.67 -0.28
C HIS A 20 -18.62 1.97 0.83
N GLN A 21 -17.49 1.26 0.87
CA GLN A 21 -16.42 1.48 1.82
C GLN A 21 -15.35 2.43 1.29
N SER A 22 -14.74 3.20 2.19
CA SER A 22 -13.54 3.99 1.92
C SER A 22 -12.31 3.24 2.43
N ILE A 23 -11.26 3.21 1.61
CA ILE A 23 -10.03 2.44 1.86
C ILE A 23 -8.86 3.40 2.07
N PHE A 24 -8.11 3.21 3.15
CA PHE A 24 -6.82 3.87 3.36
C PHE A 24 -5.70 2.83 3.22
N SER A 25 -4.80 3.01 2.25
CA SER A 25 -3.71 2.07 1.98
C SER A 25 -2.35 2.69 2.31
N ILE A 26 -1.52 2.01 3.10
CA ILE A 26 -0.19 2.48 3.47
C ILE A 26 0.83 1.34 3.48
N GLY A 27 2.05 1.58 3.00
CA GLY A 27 3.09 0.56 3.02
C GLY A 27 4.15 0.67 1.93
N SER A 28 4.76 -0.49 1.66
CA SER A 28 5.77 -0.68 0.62
C SER A 28 5.25 -0.33 -0.80
N CYS A 29 6.11 -0.38 -1.81
CA CYS A 29 5.70 -0.25 -3.22
C CYS A 29 4.61 -1.26 -3.64
N PHE A 30 4.52 -2.43 -2.99
CA PHE A 30 3.41 -3.35 -3.23
C PHE A 30 2.05 -2.77 -2.79
N ALA A 31 2.02 -1.92 -1.75
CA ALA A 31 0.80 -1.22 -1.35
C ALA A 31 0.30 -0.27 -2.45
N GLU A 32 1.22 0.38 -3.18
CA GLU A 32 0.87 1.24 -4.31
C GLU A 32 0.27 0.42 -5.46
N HIS A 33 0.86 -0.72 -5.79
CA HIS A 33 0.29 -1.61 -6.81
C HIS A 33 -1.15 -2.06 -6.46
N MET A 34 -1.40 -2.43 -5.21
CA MET A 34 -2.75 -2.82 -4.76
C MET A 34 -3.71 -1.64 -4.74
N ALA A 35 -3.26 -0.47 -4.27
CA ALA A 35 -4.06 0.75 -4.26
C ALA A 35 -4.43 1.20 -5.69
N ASP A 36 -3.49 1.15 -6.62
CA ASP A 36 -3.71 1.50 -8.02
C ASP A 36 -4.66 0.54 -8.72
N ARG A 37 -4.64 -0.76 -8.36
CA ARG A 37 -5.65 -1.72 -8.82
C ARG A 37 -7.04 -1.35 -8.31
N LEU A 38 -7.18 -1.12 -7.01
CA LEU A 38 -8.46 -0.70 -6.43
C LEU A 38 -8.98 0.60 -7.08
N LYS A 39 -8.11 1.59 -7.31
CA LYS A 39 -8.46 2.83 -8.03
C LYS A 39 -8.83 2.60 -9.49
N TYR A 40 -8.13 1.71 -10.21
CA TYR A 40 -8.49 1.33 -11.58
C TYR A 40 -9.93 0.81 -11.65
N PHE A 41 -10.33 0.05 -10.63
CA PHE A 41 -11.69 -0.45 -10.46
C PHE A 41 -12.66 0.56 -9.80
N LEU A 42 -12.27 1.83 -9.60
CA LEU A 42 -13.10 2.93 -9.07
C LEU A 42 -13.51 2.80 -7.60
N PHE A 43 -12.77 2.02 -6.80
CA PHE A 43 -12.90 2.06 -5.34
C PHE A 43 -12.43 3.41 -4.78
N LYS A 44 -13.02 3.82 -3.65
CA LYS A 44 -12.59 5.02 -2.90
C LYS A 44 -11.32 4.70 -2.11
N VAL A 45 -10.17 5.06 -2.66
CA VAL A 45 -8.86 4.73 -2.06
C VAL A 45 -8.00 5.98 -1.89
N TYR A 46 -7.55 6.22 -0.67
CA TYR A 46 -6.47 7.15 -0.36
C TYR A 46 -5.22 6.37 0.03
N SER A 47 -4.04 6.73 -0.49
CA SER A 47 -2.86 5.88 -0.35
C SER A 47 -1.54 6.62 -0.16
N ASN A 48 -0.65 6.07 0.69
CA ASN A 48 0.76 6.47 0.87
C ASN A 48 0.98 8.00 0.91
N PRO A 49 0.36 8.74 1.85
CA PRO A 49 0.50 10.19 1.90
C PRO A 49 1.95 10.65 2.05
N ASN A 50 2.72 9.95 2.89
CA ASN A 50 4.14 10.23 3.13
C ASN A 50 5.08 9.54 2.13
N GLY A 51 4.52 8.91 1.10
CA GLY A 51 5.22 8.05 0.14
C GLY A 51 5.42 6.63 0.66
N ILE A 52 6.30 5.87 -0.01
CA ILE A 52 6.56 4.47 0.31
C ILE A 52 7.32 4.34 1.62
N LEU A 53 6.74 3.63 2.59
CA LEU A 53 7.37 3.32 3.88
C LEU A 53 7.40 1.79 4.05
N TYR A 54 8.51 1.26 4.55
CA TYR A 54 8.73 -0.19 4.57
C TYR A 54 8.65 -0.80 5.96
N ASN A 55 9.18 -0.12 6.98
CA ASN A 55 9.32 -0.71 8.30
C ASN A 55 8.08 -0.42 9.17
N PRO A 56 7.67 -1.36 10.04
CA PRO A 56 6.47 -1.20 10.86
C PRO A 56 6.45 0.02 11.78
N ILE A 57 7.59 0.47 12.30
CA ILE A 57 7.63 1.63 13.21
C ILE A 57 7.32 2.91 12.44
N SER A 58 8.00 3.18 11.32
CA SER A 58 7.71 4.37 10.52
C SER A 58 6.29 4.39 9.96
N LEU A 59 5.71 3.22 9.66
CA LEU A 59 4.30 3.12 9.27
C LEU A 59 3.36 3.46 10.43
N ALA A 60 3.63 2.95 11.62
CA ALA A 60 2.86 3.26 12.82
C ALA A 60 2.96 4.74 13.18
N ASP A 61 4.17 5.30 13.22
CA ASP A 61 4.41 6.73 13.47
C ASP A 61 3.67 7.61 12.47
N SER A 62 3.66 7.21 11.19
CA SER A 62 2.89 7.91 10.16
C SER A 62 1.39 7.92 10.46
N ILE A 63 0.82 6.81 10.95
CA ILE A 63 -0.62 6.74 11.29
C ILE A 63 -0.91 7.54 12.58
N LEU A 64 -0.08 7.38 13.61
CA LEU A 64 -0.23 8.10 14.88
C LEU A 64 -0.19 9.61 14.66
N LYS A 65 0.76 10.12 13.87
CA LYS A 65 0.83 11.54 13.51
C LYS A 65 -0.43 12.04 12.78
N LEU A 66 -1.07 11.20 11.96
CA LEU A 66 -2.33 11.56 11.31
C LEU A 66 -3.50 11.57 12.30
N LEU A 67 -3.56 10.61 13.23
CA LEU A 67 -4.57 10.56 14.29
C LEU A 67 -4.46 11.76 15.24
N ASP A 68 -3.24 12.15 15.58
CA ASP A 68 -2.95 13.32 16.41
C ASP A 68 -3.04 14.64 15.62
N ARG A 69 -3.18 14.58 14.29
CA ARG A 69 -3.16 15.74 13.38
C ARG A 69 -1.90 16.61 13.55
N ASN A 70 -0.77 15.96 13.78
CA ASN A 70 0.53 16.60 14.00
C ASN A 70 1.00 17.31 12.72
N ILE A 71 1.21 18.63 12.83
CA ILE A 71 1.77 19.45 11.76
C ILE A 71 3.29 19.50 11.83
N TYR A 72 3.93 19.62 10.67
CA TYR A 72 5.36 19.81 10.51
C TYR A 72 5.74 21.29 10.58
N GLN A 73 6.92 21.55 11.11
CA GLN A 73 7.58 22.85 11.17
C GLN A 73 8.92 22.79 10.43
N ILE A 74 9.49 23.96 10.10
CA ILE A 74 10.80 24.04 9.43
C ILE A 74 11.88 23.31 10.24
N SER A 75 11.78 23.30 11.57
CA SER A 75 12.70 22.57 12.46
C SER A 75 12.63 21.05 12.32
N ASP A 76 11.57 20.51 11.72
CA ASP A 76 11.44 19.08 11.43
C ASP A 76 12.12 18.69 10.11
N LEU A 77 12.62 19.68 9.36
CA LEU A 77 13.32 19.46 8.11
C LEU A 77 14.83 19.37 8.31
N ILE A 78 15.44 18.57 7.45
CA ILE A 78 16.88 18.47 7.27
C ILE A 78 17.24 18.80 5.83
N GLU A 79 18.31 19.58 5.63
CA GLU A 79 18.87 19.87 4.31
C GLU A 79 19.97 18.87 3.97
N HIS A 80 19.89 18.27 2.79
CA HIS A 80 20.96 17.47 2.24
C HIS A 80 20.94 17.48 0.71
N GLY A 81 22.07 17.81 0.08
CA GLY A 81 22.21 17.72 -1.37
C GLY A 81 21.35 18.73 -2.14
N GLY A 82 21.08 19.90 -1.56
CA GLY A 82 20.27 20.97 -2.15
C GLY A 82 18.76 20.75 -2.03
N LEU A 83 18.34 19.79 -1.20
CA LEU A 83 16.95 19.45 -0.95
C LEU A 83 16.66 19.42 0.54
N TRP A 84 15.42 19.74 0.88
CA TRP A 84 14.85 19.62 2.21
C TRP A 84 14.06 18.33 2.32
N HIS A 85 14.24 17.63 3.44
CA HIS A 85 13.66 16.34 3.72
C HIS A 85 13.04 16.30 5.12
N SER A 86 12.10 15.39 5.33
CA SER A 86 11.64 14.99 6.67
C SER A 86 11.96 13.52 6.87
N TRP A 87 12.34 13.14 8.08
CA TRP A 87 12.63 11.76 8.45
C TRP A 87 11.43 10.82 8.32
N ASP A 88 10.22 11.36 8.31
CA ASP A 88 8.97 10.61 8.22
C ASP A 88 8.54 10.31 6.78
N HIS A 89 9.21 10.93 5.80
CA HIS A 89 8.77 10.92 4.41
C HIS A 89 9.75 10.20 3.51
N HIS A 90 9.20 9.57 2.47
CA HIS A 90 9.97 9.07 1.35
C HIS A 90 10.64 10.22 0.58
N HIS A 91 11.81 9.97 -0.02
CA HIS A 91 12.57 10.98 -0.76
C HIS A 91 11.79 11.67 -1.90
N SER A 92 10.75 11.01 -2.45
CA SER A 92 9.87 11.61 -3.47
C SER A 92 9.02 12.78 -2.96
N LYS A 93 8.98 12.99 -1.64
CA LYS A 93 8.24 14.09 -1.00
C LYS A 93 9.11 15.28 -0.63
N SER A 94 10.41 15.24 -0.95
CA SER A 94 11.36 16.32 -0.70
C SER A 94 11.10 17.55 -1.57
N GLY A 95 11.73 18.69 -1.23
CA GLY A 95 11.55 19.95 -1.95
C GLY A 95 12.78 20.85 -1.86
N THR A 96 12.89 21.82 -2.76
CA THR A 96 14.00 22.79 -2.78
C THR A 96 13.74 24.01 -1.88
N ASN A 97 12.48 24.31 -1.58
CA ASN A 97 12.05 25.41 -0.72
C ASN A 97 11.41 24.85 0.57
N PRO A 98 11.95 25.17 1.76
CA PRO A 98 11.47 24.60 3.02
C PRO A 98 10.07 25.10 3.41
N GLU A 99 9.74 26.37 3.17
CA GLU A 99 8.42 26.92 3.49
C GLU A 99 7.32 26.28 2.64
N GLU A 100 7.55 26.15 1.33
CA GLU A 100 6.63 25.46 0.41
C GLU A 100 6.49 23.97 0.75
N LEU A 101 7.59 23.33 1.15
CA LEU A 101 7.60 21.94 1.56
C LEU A 101 6.74 21.70 2.79
N ILE A 102 6.87 22.54 3.82
CA ILE A 102 6.07 22.47 5.04
C ILE A 102 4.59 22.70 4.74
N GLN A 103 4.26 23.69 3.91
CA GLN A 103 2.87 23.93 3.53
C GLN A 103 2.27 22.69 2.86
N ARG A 104 2.97 22.09 1.89
CA ARG A 104 2.53 20.87 1.21
C ARG A 104 2.40 19.67 2.16
N MET A 105 3.34 19.50 3.09
CA MET A 105 3.29 18.43 4.10
C MET A 105 2.08 18.60 5.01
N ASN A 106 1.80 19.82 5.48
CA ASN A 106 0.68 20.09 6.37
C ASN A 106 -0.68 20.00 5.66
N ASP A 107 -0.77 20.40 4.40
CA ASP A 107 -1.94 20.14 3.57
C ASP A 107 -2.17 18.63 3.38
N THR A 108 -1.08 17.88 3.19
CA THR A 108 -1.13 16.42 3.11
C THR A 108 -1.62 15.82 4.42
N VAL A 109 -1.11 16.25 5.59
CA VAL A 109 -1.58 15.81 6.91
C VAL A 109 -3.08 16.05 7.06
N ARG A 110 -3.56 17.26 6.76
CA ARG A 110 -4.98 17.62 6.89
C ARG A 110 -5.88 16.71 6.05
N VAL A 111 -5.54 16.50 4.78
CA VAL A 111 -6.31 15.63 3.87
C VAL A 111 -6.20 14.16 4.30
N SER A 112 -5.02 13.71 4.70
CA SER A 112 -4.76 12.32 5.09
C SER A 112 -5.46 11.94 6.37
N ALA A 113 -5.44 12.82 7.39
CA ALA A 113 -6.14 12.61 8.64
C ALA A 113 -7.65 12.45 8.41
N GLN A 114 -8.23 13.29 7.54
CA GLN A 114 -9.64 13.19 7.19
C GLN A 114 -9.97 11.87 6.45
N ASN A 115 -9.13 11.45 5.52
CA ASN A 115 -9.32 10.19 4.80
C ASN A 115 -9.14 8.98 5.73
N LEU A 116 -8.18 9.03 6.66
CA LEU A 116 -7.96 7.97 7.64
C LEU A 116 -9.15 7.87 8.62
N GLU A 117 -9.65 9.00 9.10
CA GLU A 117 -10.81 9.07 9.99
C GLU A 117 -12.06 8.45 9.33
N ASN A 118 -12.27 8.74 8.04
CA ASN A 118 -13.40 8.23 7.27
C ASN A 118 -13.19 6.82 6.70
N ALA A 119 -12.00 6.23 6.84
CA ALA A 119 -11.73 4.92 6.28
C ALA A 119 -12.45 3.81 7.05
N ASP A 120 -13.15 2.97 6.32
CA ASP A 120 -13.77 1.74 6.80
C ASP A 120 -12.77 0.60 6.82
N VAL A 121 -11.82 0.60 5.87
CA VAL A 121 -10.79 -0.43 5.76
C VAL A 121 -9.41 0.21 5.64
N ILE A 122 -8.46 -0.27 6.44
CA ILE A 122 -7.06 0.13 6.37
C ILE A 122 -6.24 -1.05 5.85
N LEU A 123 -5.58 -0.86 4.71
CA LEU A 123 -4.65 -1.83 4.14
C LEU A 123 -3.22 -1.44 4.53
N VAL A 124 -2.52 -2.32 5.25
CA VAL A 124 -1.15 -2.09 5.70
C VAL A 124 -0.22 -3.10 5.07
N THR A 125 0.78 -2.65 4.31
CA THR A 125 1.80 -3.54 3.74
C THR A 125 3.16 -3.33 4.38
N PHE A 126 3.60 -4.28 5.21
CA PHE A 126 4.96 -4.28 5.74
C PHE A 126 5.98 -4.73 4.69
N GLY A 127 7.07 -3.98 4.54
CA GLY A 127 8.17 -4.29 3.63
C GLY A 127 9.26 -5.12 4.30
N THR A 128 9.85 -4.58 5.36
CA THR A 128 10.98 -5.19 6.08
C THR A 128 10.95 -4.86 7.56
N ALA A 129 11.45 -5.75 8.40
CA ALA A 129 11.73 -5.48 9.81
C ALA A 129 13.08 -4.75 10.01
N PHE A 130 13.85 -4.47 8.94
CA PHE A 130 15.03 -3.62 9.05
C PHE A 130 14.62 -2.15 9.07
N ALA A 131 15.21 -1.42 10.00
CA ALA A 131 15.03 0.02 10.14
C ALA A 131 16.40 0.68 10.34
N TYR A 132 16.45 2.00 10.11
CA TYR A 132 17.63 2.80 10.36
C TYR A 132 17.33 3.77 11.50
N ARG A 133 18.18 3.74 12.51
CA ARG A 133 18.16 4.67 13.62
C ARG A 133 19.13 5.80 13.34
N TYR A 134 18.65 7.03 13.31
CA TYR A 134 19.54 8.19 13.18
C TYR A 134 20.28 8.39 14.50
N LEU A 135 21.62 8.35 14.47
CA LEU A 135 22.44 8.31 15.67
C LEU A 135 22.31 9.57 16.54
N ALA A 136 22.17 10.75 15.91
CA ALA A 136 22.14 12.00 16.64
C ALA A 136 20.89 12.18 17.53
N THR A 137 19.75 11.60 17.13
CA THR A 137 18.48 11.73 17.88
C THR A 137 17.96 10.42 18.43
N GLY A 138 18.50 9.29 17.99
CA GLY A 138 18.01 7.95 18.33
C GLY A 138 16.68 7.55 17.66
N GLN A 139 16.10 8.41 16.82
CA GLN A 139 14.82 8.16 16.16
C GLN A 139 14.95 7.13 15.03
N ILE A 140 13.89 6.36 14.78
CA ILE A 140 13.77 5.52 13.60
C ILE A 140 13.30 6.38 12.43
N VAL A 141 14.02 6.33 11.31
CA VAL A 141 13.71 7.14 10.13
C VAL A 141 13.06 6.29 9.04
N ALA A 142 12.11 6.88 8.31
CA ALA A 142 11.47 6.25 7.16
C ALA A 142 12.40 6.20 5.93
N ASN A 143 13.29 7.18 5.79
CA ASN A 143 14.26 7.28 4.71
C ASN A 143 15.56 7.94 5.20
N CYS A 144 16.71 7.46 4.73
CA CYS A 144 18.01 8.03 5.08
C CYS A 144 18.43 9.19 4.15
N HIS A 145 17.64 9.51 3.11
CA HIS A 145 17.82 10.65 2.21
C HIS A 145 19.21 10.77 1.57
N LYS A 146 19.87 9.63 1.33
CA LYS A 146 21.24 9.52 0.80
C LYS A 146 22.33 10.12 1.70
N ILE A 147 21.99 10.48 2.94
CA ILE A 147 22.95 10.87 3.97
C ILE A 147 23.88 9.67 4.27
N PRO A 148 25.17 9.88 4.57
CA PRO A 148 26.12 8.80 4.81
C PRO A 148 25.63 7.76 5.82
N ASN A 149 25.82 6.48 5.51
CA ASN A 149 25.38 5.38 6.38
C ASN A 149 26.05 5.39 7.77
N THR A 150 27.17 6.09 7.94
CA THR A 150 27.84 6.26 9.25
C THR A 150 27.01 7.07 10.24
N GLU A 151 26.03 7.84 9.78
CA GLU A 151 25.08 8.59 10.60
C GLU A 151 23.93 7.73 11.14
N PHE A 152 23.85 6.47 10.70
CA PHE A 152 22.73 5.58 11.01
C PHE A 152 23.21 4.25 11.56
N GLU A 153 22.51 3.78 12.59
CA GLU A 153 22.58 2.39 13.02
C GLU A 153 21.49 1.60 12.30
N LYS A 154 21.87 0.56 11.57
CA LYS A 154 20.92 -0.38 11.01
C LYS A 154 20.52 -1.41 12.06
N ILE A 155 19.23 -1.48 12.37
CA ILE A 155 18.67 -2.41 13.34
C ILE A 155 17.63 -3.32 12.69
N ARG A 156 17.46 -4.52 13.26
CA ARG A 156 16.28 -5.34 12.98
C ARG A 156 15.30 -5.19 14.13
N LEU A 157 14.11 -4.70 13.81
CA LEU A 157 13.01 -4.53 14.74
C LEU A 157 12.64 -5.89 15.33
N GLN A 158 12.44 -5.89 16.65
CA GLN A 158 12.00 -7.05 17.39
C GLN A 158 10.46 -7.11 17.37
N GLN A 159 9.92 -8.33 17.44
CA GLN A 159 8.48 -8.57 17.39
C GLN A 159 7.73 -7.76 18.46
N ASN A 160 8.23 -7.74 19.70
CA ASN A 160 7.61 -6.99 20.80
C ASN A 160 7.54 -5.47 20.53
N SER A 161 8.57 -4.88 19.92
CA SER A 161 8.55 -3.46 19.54
C SER A 161 7.53 -3.17 18.44
N ILE A 162 7.39 -4.08 17.47
CA ILE A 162 6.39 -3.95 16.40
C ILE A 162 4.98 -4.10 16.97
N VAL A 163 4.74 -5.13 17.76
CA VAL A 163 3.43 -5.40 18.38
C VAL A 163 3.03 -4.25 19.30
N GLY A 164 3.92 -3.77 20.16
CA GLY A 164 3.61 -2.70 21.11
C GLY A 164 3.17 -1.39 20.46
N ILE A 165 3.88 -0.92 19.42
CA ILE A 165 3.48 0.32 18.73
C ILE A 165 2.21 0.13 17.91
N TRP A 166 2.00 -1.05 17.32
CA TRP A 166 0.79 -1.33 16.54
C TRP A 166 -0.44 -1.59 17.40
N GLN A 167 -0.29 -2.04 18.65
CA GLN A 167 -1.40 -2.07 19.62
C GLN A 167 -1.95 -0.66 19.84
N ASP A 168 -1.11 0.34 20.10
CA ASP A 168 -1.56 1.75 20.26
C ASP A 168 -2.24 2.27 18.98
N VAL A 169 -1.67 1.99 17.81
CA VAL A 169 -2.29 2.33 16.52
C VAL A 169 -3.68 1.71 16.41
N LEU A 170 -3.81 0.40 16.62
CA LEU A 170 -5.07 -0.32 16.47
C LEU A 170 -6.11 0.12 17.51
N ASP A 171 -5.73 0.30 18.77
CA ASP A 171 -6.62 0.76 19.84
C ASP A 171 -7.21 2.14 19.52
N ARG A 172 -6.39 3.07 19.02
CA ARG A 172 -6.83 4.39 18.59
C ARG A 172 -7.71 4.33 17.34
N LEU A 173 -7.34 3.51 16.35
CA LEU A 173 -8.12 3.33 15.13
C LEU A 173 -9.51 2.75 15.44
N PHE A 174 -9.61 1.76 16.31
CA PHE A 174 -10.88 1.12 16.64
C PHE A 174 -11.73 1.95 17.61
N SER A 175 -11.10 2.77 18.46
CA SER A 175 -11.80 3.74 19.28
C SER A 175 -12.45 4.84 18.43
N ALA A 176 -11.78 5.29 17.35
CA ALA A 176 -12.34 6.25 16.41
C ALA A 176 -13.47 5.67 15.54
N ASN A 177 -13.35 4.40 15.11
CA ASN A 177 -14.41 3.69 14.39
C ASN A 177 -14.44 2.20 14.76
N PRO A 178 -15.40 1.75 15.59
CA PRO A 178 -15.51 0.35 16.00
C PRO A 178 -15.90 -0.62 14.89
N LYS A 179 -16.33 -0.17 13.71
CA LYS A 179 -16.64 -1.04 12.57
C LYS A 179 -15.48 -1.16 11.58
N ARG A 180 -14.39 -0.44 11.81
CA ARG A 180 -13.23 -0.42 10.93
C ARG A 180 -12.55 -1.78 10.90
N GLN A 181 -12.09 -2.18 9.73
CA GLN A 181 -11.27 -3.37 9.51
C GLN A 181 -9.84 -2.97 9.18
N VAL A 182 -8.86 -3.77 9.60
CA VAL A 182 -7.44 -3.59 9.24
C VAL A 182 -6.91 -4.86 8.62
N ILE A 183 -6.44 -4.78 7.37
CA ILE A 183 -5.86 -5.93 6.66
C ILE A 183 -4.36 -5.69 6.53
N PHE A 184 -3.57 -6.53 7.19
CA PHE A 184 -2.13 -6.56 7.00
C PHE A 184 -1.75 -7.47 5.84
N THR A 185 -0.63 -7.14 5.20
CA THR A 185 0.08 -8.06 4.32
C THR A 185 1.58 -7.81 4.43
N VAL A 186 2.38 -8.84 4.18
CA VAL A 186 3.84 -8.70 4.04
C VAL A 186 4.17 -8.63 2.57
N SER A 187 4.89 -7.60 2.15
CA SER A 187 5.26 -7.37 0.75
C SER A 187 5.93 -8.62 0.14
N PRO A 188 5.55 -9.03 -1.10
CA PRO A 188 6.17 -10.14 -1.81
C PRO A 188 7.61 -9.85 -2.26
N ILE A 189 8.05 -8.59 -2.17
CA ILE A 189 9.38 -8.18 -2.61
C ILE A 189 10.43 -8.58 -1.57
N ARG A 190 11.52 -9.18 -2.06
CA ARG A 190 12.65 -9.64 -1.25
C ARG A 190 13.64 -8.50 -1.02
N HIS A 191 14.07 -8.31 0.23
CA HIS A 191 15.14 -7.39 0.60
C HIS A 191 16.49 -8.11 0.66
N VAL A 192 17.08 -8.39 -0.51
CA VAL A 192 18.27 -9.25 -0.62
C VAL A 192 19.61 -8.55 -0.37
N LYS A 193 19.63 -7.22 -0.16
CA LYS A 193 20.86 -6.45 0.06
C LYS A 193 21.70 -6.97 1.22
N ASP A 194 21.05 -7.52 2.25
CA ASP A 194 21.69 -8.10 3.44
C ASP A 194 21.78 -9.64 3.41
N GLY A 195 21.49 -10.23 2.25
CA GLY A 195 21.43 -11.67 2.04
C GLY A 195 20.06 -12.28 2.33
N ILE A 196 19.82 -13.45 1.74
CA ILE A 196 18.54 -14.17 1.80
C ILE A 196 18.18 -14.57 3.24
N VAL A 197 19.17 -14.98 4.03
CA VAL A 197 18.96 -15.36 5.45
C VAL A 197 18.45 -14.17 6.27
N ALA A 198 19.02 -12.98 6.06
CA ALA A 198 18.57 -11.76 6.73
C ALA A 198 17.16 -11.36 6.29
N ASN A 199 16.86 -11.47 4.99
CA ASN A 199 15.50 -11.26 4.47
C ASN A 199 14.49 -12.20 5.13
N GLN A 200 14.79 -13.50 5.21
CA GLN A 200 13.87 -14.47 5.80
C GLN A 200 13.60 -14.18 7.29
N ARG A 201 14.64 -13.86 8.06
CA ARG A 201 14.49 -13.45 9.47
C ARG A 201 13.68 -12.15 9.60
N SER A 202 13.87 -11.20 8.69
CA SER A 202 13.06 -9.98 8.63
C SER A 202 11.60 -10.29 8.35
N LYS A 203 11.29 -11.09 7.33
CA LYS A 203 9.92 -11.46 6.95
C LYS A 203 9.24 -12.26 8.06
N ALA A 204 9.95 -13.21 8.67
CA ALA A 204 9.46 -13.97 9.83
C ALA A 204 9.09 -13.05 11.00
N ALA A 205 9.92 -12.03 11.31
CA ALA A 205 9.59 -11.07 12.36
C ALA A 205 8.30 -10.28 12.05
N LEU A 206 8.08 -9.91 10.78
CA LEU A 206 6.83 -9.24 10.36
C LEU A 206 5.61 -10.16 10.50
N LEU A 207 5.72 -11.39 9.99
CA LEU A 207 4.64 -12.39 10.05
C LEU A 207 4.23 -12.71 11.48
N LEU A 208 5.20 -13.00 12.36
CA LEU A 208 4.94 -13.28 13.77
C LEU A 208 4.38 -12.06 14.51
N SER A 209 4.72 -10.84 14.09
CA SER A 209 4.13 -9.62 14.67
C SER A 209 2.66 -9.47 14.25
N ILE A 210 2.35 -9.71 12.97
CA ILE A 210 0.98 -9.67 12.46
C ILE A 210 0.14 -10.76 13.13
N GLU A 211 0.64 -11.99 13.25
CA GLU A 211 -0.02 -13.09 13.96
C GLU A 211 -0.37 -12.70 15.41
N ALA A 212 0.59 -12.10 16.14
CA ALA A 212 0.36 -11.66 17.51
C ALA A 212 -0.70 -10.57 17.63
N LEU A 213 -0.81 -9.66 16.64
CA LEU A 213 -1.87 -8.65 16.59
C LEU A 213 -3.22 -9.29 16.21
N PHE A 214 -3.23 -10.14 15.18
CA PHE A 214 -4.41 -10.88 14.73
C PHE A 214 -5.07 -11.66 15.88
N ALA A 215 -4.27 -12.35 16.71
CA ALA A 215 -4.76 -13.11 17.85
C ALA A 215 -5.45 -12.25 18.94
N GLN A 216 -5.14 -10.95 18.99
CA GLN A 216 -5.68 -10.02 20.00
C GLN A 216 -6.84 -9.17 19.48
N TYR A 217 -6.91 -8.96 18.16
CA TYR A 217 -7.87 -8.04 17.55
C TYR A 217 -8.70 -8.76 16.48
N PRO A 218 -9.97 -9.10 16.75
CA PRO A 218 -10.84 -9.80 15.78
C PRO A 218 -11.08 -9.07 14.45
N ARG A 219 -10.84 -7.75 14.41
CA ARG A 219 -10.98 -6.88 13.22
C ARG A 219 -9.68 -6.70 12.45
N VAL A 220 -8.63 -7.42 12.84
CA VAL A 220 -7.35 -7.47 12.15
C VAL A 220 -7.32 -8.74 11.31
N HIS A 221 -6.90 -8.60 10.06
CA HIS A 221 -6.89 -9.67 9.07
C HIS A 221 -5.53 -9.74 8.38
N TYR A 222 -5.25 -10.87 7.72
CA TYR A 222 -4.01 -11.08 7.00
C TYR A 222 -4.24 -11.56 5.57
N PHE A 223 -3.68 -10.86 4.59
CA PHE A 223 -3.60 -11.31 3.21
C PHE A 223 -2.18 -11.84 2.90
N PRO A 224 -2.01 -13.11 2.48
CA PRO A 224 -0.71 -13.77 2.40
C PRO A 224 0.06 -13.51 1.09
N SER A 225 0.27 -12.24 0.72
CA SER A 225 0.93 -11.89 -0.55
C SER A 225 2.39 -12.38 -0.64
N TYR A 226 3.09 -12.44 0.50
CA TYR A 226 4.46 -12.97 0.56
C TYR A 226 4.52 -14.46 0.27
N GLU A 227 3.67 -15.25 0.92
CA GLU A 227 3.58 -16.70 0.78
C GLU A 227 3.12 -17.10 -0.62
N ILE A 228 2.15 -16.37 -1.21
CA ILE A 228 1.77 -16.57 -2.62
C ILE A 228 3.01 -16.41 -3.52
N MET A 229 3.84 -15.39 -3.29
CA MET A 229 5.03 -15.18 -4.10
C MET A 229 6.10 -16.27 -3.88
N MET A 230 6.29 -16.71 -2.64
CA MET A 230 7.36 -17.65 -2.30
C MET A 230 7.04 -19.11 -2.64
N ASP A 231 5.80 -19.53 -2.47
CA ASP A 231 5.41 -20.94 -2.58
C ASP A 231 4.62 -21.25 -3.85
N ASP A 232 3.70 -20.36 -4.23
CA ASP A 232 2.86 -20.58 -5.40
C ASP A 232 3.48 -20.02 -6.70
N LEU A 233 4.14 -18.86 -6.61
CA LEU A 233 4.82 -18.18 -7.72
C LEU A 233 6.36 -18.26 -7.61
N ARG A 234 6.86 -19.42 -7.16
CA ARG A 234 8.28 -19.61 -6.80
C ARG A 234 9.28 -19.42 -7.95
N ASP A 235 8.87 -19.62 -9.19
CA ASP A 235 9.74 -19.63 -10.37
C ASP A 235 10.22 -18.21 -10.78
N TYR A 236 11.47 -18.08 -11.24
CA TYR A 236 12.04 -16.80 -11.69
C TYR A 236 11.26 -16.12 -12.81
N ARG A 237 10.45 -16.87 -13.58
CA ARG A 237 9.52 -16.34 -14.59
C ARG A 237 8.50 -15.35 -14.03
N PHE A 238 8.31 -15.31 -12.71
CA PHE A 238 7.39 -14.40 -12.01
C PHE A 238 8.09 -13.13 -11.48
N TYR A 239 9.41 -13.00 -11.69
CA TYR A 239 10.19 -11.84 -11.30
C TYR A 239 10.48 -10.96 -12.51
N THR A 240 10.79 -9.68 -12.26
CA THR A 240 11.39 -8.80 -13.26
C THR A 240 12.85 -9.18 -13.51
N SER A 241 13.53 -8.48 -14.43
CA SER A 241 14.93 -8.75 -14.78
C SER A 241 15.91 -8.61 -13.61
N ASP A 242 15.52 -7.93 -12.53
CA ASP A 242 16.31 -7.81 -11.31
C ASP A 242 16.22 -9.03 -10.38
N LEU A 243 15.37 -10.00 -10.70
CA LEU A 243 15.12 -11.22 -9.92
C LEU A 243 14.61 -10.95 -8.49
N ILE A 244 14.15 -9.74 -8.18
CA ILE A 244 13.74 -9.31 -6.83
C ILE A 244 12.28 -8.89 -6.83
N HIS A 245 11.87 -8.07 -7.80
CA HIS A 245 10.50 -7.56 -7.87
C HIS A 245 9.60 -8.53 -8.64
N PRO A 246 8.34 -8.73 -8.19
CA PRO A 246 7.34 -9.45 -8.98
C PRO A 246 7.09 -8.74 -10.31
N ASN A 247 6.94 -9.50 -11.39
CA ASN A 247 6.53 -8.95 -12.67
C ASN A 247 5.01 -8.82 -12.77
N LYS A 248 4.53 -8.32 -13.92
CA LYS A 248 3.10 -8.09 -14.16
C LYS A 248 2.26 -9.35 -13.97
N ILE A 249 2.73 -10.52 -14.42
CA ILE A 249 2.00 -11.79 -14.30
C ILE A 249 1.80 -12.13 -12.83
N ALA A 250 2.84 -11.98 -12.00
CA ALA A 250 2.76 -12.22 -10.57
C ALA A 250 1.81 -11.24 -9.87
N LEU A 251 1.92 -9.95 -10.20
CA LEU A 251 1.05 -8.92 -9.63
C LEU A 251 -0.42 -9.10 -10.02
N ASP A 252 -0.71 -9.46 -11.28
CA ASP A 252 -2.06 -9.81 -11.74
C ASP A 252 -2.61 -11.01 -10.97
N TYR A 253 -1.78 -12.04 -10.78
CA TYR A 253 -2.18 -13.25 -10.08
C TYR A 253 -2.50 -13.00 -8.60
N ILE A 254 -1.63 -12.27 -7.89
CA ILE A 254 -1.86 -11.89 -6.49
C ILE A 254 -3.11 -11.01 -6.38
N TRP A 255 -3.31 -10.09 -7.32
CA TRP A 255 -4.53 -9.26 -7.39
C TRP A 255 -5.79 -10.11 -7.58
N ASP A 256 -5.76 -11.11 -8.46
CA ASP A 256 -6.92 -11.98 -8.68
C ASP A 256 -7.25 -12.81 -7.44
N LEU A 257 -6.25 -13.29 -6.71
CA LEU A 257 -6.45 -13.96 -5.43
C LEU A 257 -7.05 -13.02 -4.39
N PHE A 258 -6.55 -11.78 -4.29
CA PHE A 258 -7.12 -10.76 -3.40
C PHE A 258 -8.58 -10.46 -3.77
N LYS A 259 -8.87 -10.19 -5.05
CA LYS A 259 -10.22 -9.92 -5.55
C LYS A 259 -11.17 -11.07 -5.21
N ASN A 260 -10.76 -12.31 -5.42
CA ASN A 260 -11.62 -13.47 -5.22
C ASN A 260 -11.93 -13.78 -3.75
N THR A 261 -11.06 -13.35 -2.82
CA THR A 261 -11.19 -13.66 -1.38
C THR A 261 -11.62 -12.46 -0.54
N HIS A 262 -11.37 -11.23 -1.02
CA HIS A 262 -11.58 -10.01 -0.26
C HIS A 262 -12.60 -9.06 -0.88
N ILE A 263 -13.15 -9.33 -2.08
CA ILE A 263 -14.16 -8.48 -2.71
C ILE A 263 -15.45 -9.29 -2.90
N GLU A 264 -16.58 -8.69 -2.54
CA GLU A 264 -17.89 -9.34 -2.62
C GLU A 264 -18.23 -9.74 -4.07
N SER A 265 -18.76 -10.95 -4.27
CA SER A 265 -19.11 -11.49 -5.60
C SER A 265 -20.04 -10.56 -6.41
N ALA A 266 -20.99 -9.88 -5.75
CA ALA A 266 -21.85 -8.91 -6.41
C ALA A 266 -21.06 -7.67 -6.89
N THR A 267 -20.14 -7.18 -6.07
CA THR A 267 -19.20 -6.10 -6.41
C THR A 267 -18.30 -6.49 -7.59
N GLN A 268 -17.83 -7.74 -7.66
CA GLN A 268 -17.00 -8.23 -8.77
C GLN A 268 -17.71 -8.18 -10.14
N SER A 269 -19.03 -8.34 -10.18
CA SER A 269 -19.80 -8.22 -11.43
C SER A 269 -19.70 -6.80 -12.00
N LEU A 270 -19.80 -5.79 -11.14
CA LEU A 270 -19.63 -4.38 -11.53
C LEU A 270 -18.17 -4.06 -11.88
N MET A 271 -17.20 -4.68 -11.20
CA MET A 271 -15.78 -4.55 -11.58
C MET A 271 -15.49 -5.04 -13.01
N ASN A 272 -16.17 -6.09 -13.47
CA ASN A 272 -16.01 -6.58 -14.84
C ASN A 272 -16.49 -5.55 -15.88
N GLU A 273 -17.58 -4.84 -15.59
CA GLU A 273 -18.06 -3.75 -16.44
C GLU A 273 -17.07 -2.58 -16.46
N VAL A 274 -16.54 -2.19 -15.29
CA VAL A 274 -15.48 -1.18 -15.19
C VAL A 274 -14.25 -1.58 -16.02
N ASP A 275 -13.79 -2.82 -15.93
CA ASP A 275 -12.62 -3.29 -16.70
C ASP A 275 -12.84 -3.22 -18.21
N GLN A 276 -14.03 -3.62 -18.69
CA GLN A 276 -14.37 -3.51 -20.11
C GLN A 276 -14.35 -2.06 -20.60
N LEU A 277 -14.93 -1.14 -19.81
CA LEU A 277 -14.97 0.28 -20.14
C LEU A 277 -13.58 0.92 -20.09
N GLN A 278 -12.79 0.65 -19.05
CA GLN A 278 -11.43 1.18 -18.91
C GLN A 278 -10.52 0.67 -20.03
N LYS A 279 -10.61 -0.61 -20.41
CA LYS A 279 -9.89 -1.18 -21.56
C LYS A 279 -10.31 -0.53 -22.87
N ALA A 280 -11.61 -0.32 -23.10
CA ALA A 280 -12.11 0.36 -24.29
C ALA A 280 -11.60 1.80 -24.37
N ARG A 281 -11.62 2.54 -23.24
CA ARG A 281 -11.11 3.93 -23.15
C ARG A 281 -9.59 4.00 -23.31
N GLY A 282 -8.88 2.99 -22.83
CA GLY A 282 -7.42 2.88 -22.96
C GLY A 282 -6.95 2.41 -24.33
N HIS A 283 -7.85 1.90 -25.19
CA HIS A 283 -7.48 1.39 -26.50
C HIS A 283 -6.97 2.51 -27.41
N ARG A 284 -5.78 2.30 -28.01
CA ARG A 284 -5.16 3.22 -28.95
C ARG A 284 -5.21 2.61 -30.36
N SER A 285 -6.05 3.17 -31.23
CA SER A 285 -6.14 2.75 -32.64
C SER A 285 -4.86 3.07 -33.40
N MET A 286 -4.45 2.17 -34.30
CA MET A 286 -3.32 2.41 -35.23
C MET A 286 -3.65 3.48 -36.28
N HIS A 287 -4.93 3.71 -36.56
CA HIS A 287 -5.42 4.75 -37.47
C HIS A 287 -6.47 5.63 -36.77
N PRO A 288 -6.04 6.56 -35.89
CA PRO A 288 -6.94 7.38 -35.07
C PRO A 288 -7.93 8.24 -35.86
N ASP A 289 -7.55 8.66 -37.07
CA ASP A 289 -8.36 9.56 -37.90
C ASP A 289 -9.44 8.86 -38.72
N SER A 290 -9.42 7.51 -38.76
CA SER A 290 -10.43 6.72 -39.45
C SER A 290 -11.81 6.89 -38.82
N ASP A 291 -12.87 6.85 -39.65
CA ASP A 291 -14.25 6.96 -39.15
C ASP A 291 -14.61 5.86 -38.16
N ALA A 292 -14.03 4.67 -38.32
CA ALA A 292 -14.22 3.56 -37.38
C ALA A 292 -13.61 3.86 -36.01
N ALA A 293 -12.41 4.43 -35.95
CA ALA A 293 -11.76 4.81 -34.69
C ALA A 293 -12.51 5.94 -33.98
N LYS A 294 -13.00 6.94 -34.74
CA LYS A 294 -13.83 8.03 -34.20
C LYS A 294 -15.14 7.50 -33.62
N ARG A 295 -15.87 6.66 -34.38
CA ARG A 295 -17.11 6.02 -33.91
C ARG A 295 -16.89 5.18 -32.66
N PHE A 296 -15.85 4.36 -32.63
CA PHE A 296 -15.52 3.54 -31.46
C PHE A 296 -15.27 4.41 -30.21
N LYS A 297 -14.54 5.52 -30.36
CA LYS A 297 -14.27 6.46 -29.26
C LYS A 297 -15.56 7.11 -28.76
N ASP A 298 -16.42 7.58 -29.66
CA ASP A 298 -17.70 8.21 -29.31
C ASP A 298 -18.65 7.22 -28.61
N GLU A 299 -18.74 5.98 -29.09
CA GLU A 299 -19.53 4.92 -28.45
C GLU A 299 -18.99 4.56 -27.07
N THR A 300 -17.68 4.49 -26.93
CA THR A 300 -17.02 4.23 -25.64
C THR A 300 -17.31 5.34 -24.64
N GLU A 301 -17.23 6.60 -25.05
CA GLU A 301 -17.54 7.73 -24.17
C GLU A 301 -19.03 7.79 -23.80
N LYS A 302 -19.94 7.49 -24.73
CA LYS A 302 -21.38 7.36 -24.43
C LYS A 302 -21.65 6.29 -23.37
N LYS A 303 -21.04 5.11 -23.51
CA LYS A 303 -21.15 4.03 -22.51
C LYS A 303 -20.57 4.45 -21.16
N TRP A 304 -19.47 5.21 -21.15
CA TRP A 304 -18.87 5.74 -19.93
C TRP A 304 -19.77 6.75 -19.21
N VAL A 305 -20.39 7.68 -19.96
CA VAL A 305 -21.34 8.65 -19.41
C VAL A 305 -22.59 7.97 -18.86
N ASP A 306 -23.14 6.98 -19.58
CA ASP A 306 -24.26 6.15 -19.08
C ASP A 306 -23.87 5.42 -17.77
N PHE A 307 -22.70 4.79 -17.76
CA PHE A 307 -22.19 4.08 -16.59
C PHE A 307 -22.03 5.01 -15.38
N LYS A 308 -21.51 6.23 -15.59
CA LYS A 308 -21.45 7.28 -14.56
C LYS A 308 -22.82 7.63 -13.99
N SER A 309 -23.82 7.75 -14.85
CA SER A 309 -25.19 8.05 -14.43
C SER A 309 -25.82 6.90 -13.65
N ARG A 310 -25.52 5.64 -13.99
CA ARG A 310 -26.03 4.45 -13.27
C ARG A 310 -25.38 4.24 -11.91
N TYR A 311 -24.10 4.57 -11.77
CA TYR A 311 -23.32 4.31 -10.55
C TYR A 311 -22.62 5.56 -10.01
N PRO A 312 -23.36 6.64 -9.67
CA PRO A 312 -22.78 7.93 -9.25
C PRO A 312 -21.98 7.85 -7.93
N PHE A 313 -22.08 6.74 -7.20
CA PHE A 313 -21.35 6.51 -5.95
C PHE A 313 -19.90 6.02 -6.15
N LEU A 314 -19.52 5.61 -7.37
CA LEU A 314 -18.15 5.19 -7.73
C LEU A 314 -17.20 6.39 -7.83
N ASN A 315 -15.90 6.11 -7.70
CA ASN A 315 -14.85 7.14 -7.71
C ASN A 315 -14.24 7.32 -9.11
N PHE A 316 -14.87 8.17 -9.94
CA PHE A 316 -14.63 8.34 -11.37
C PHE A 316 -13.44 9.18 -11.83
#